data_AF-A0A956RBQ1-F1
#
_entry.id   AF-A0A956RBQ1-F1
#
_cell.length_a   1.000
_cell.length_b   1.000
_cell.length_c   1.000
_cell.angle_alpha   90.00
_cell.angle_beta   90.00
_cell.angle_gamma   90.00
#
_symmetry.space_group_name_H-M   'P 1'
#
loop_
_entity.id
_entity.type
_entity.pdbx_description
1 polymer ?
#
loop_
_entity_poly.entity_id
_entity_poly.type
_entity_poly.pdbx_seq_one_letter_code
_entity_poly.pdbx_strand_id
1 'polypeptide(L)'
;MALHVTDDFTDLVMHVLAHVRMGGAGRSFDARYVAWARERTPAREARWLHEAVEVLDRAWEHRAPAVVHGWPELLGSVADLRAAATQALAELRASQVRDASLLAAVQREPRAELEVLHATLVLLAPWFQPWRAEAVAPRLHAAAQRVAPWLDEAARWLPTLAEARVELAWALGERGRVHAARVVVGAPAPWNGLDARVPAVLAMHEQLVSESTQPGYAAMEWEALTGLAARLHGADTPLAPVHARWLASLELRPIADARRQCGALGPLEHQRLLEDRDGRAGQLAALRSGA
;
A
#
# COMPACT_ATOMS: atom_id res chain seq x y z
N MET A 1 -7.57 -19.98 -0.26
CA MET A 1 -6.75 -19.06 -1.10
C MET A 1 -5.31 -19.05 -0.59
N ALA A 2 -4.29 -18.82 -1.44
CA ALA A 2 -2.89 -18.80 -1.00
C ALA A 2 -2.49 -17.40 -0.52
N LEU A 3 -2.33 -17.22 0.79
CA LEU A 3 -1.76 -16.02 1.39
C LEU A 3 -0.24 -16.19 1.53
N HIS A 4 0.51 -15.23 1.00
CA HIS A 4 1.97 -15.20 1.09
C HIS A 4 2.44 -14.07 2.02
N VAL A 5 3.71 -14.15 2.42
CA VAL A 5 4.42 -12.97 2.93
C VAL A 5 5.23 -12.38 1.78
N THR A 6 5.45 -11.08 1.80
CA THR A 6 6.29 -10.39 0.82
C THR A 6 7.71 -10.97 0.77
N ASP A 7 8.40 -10.78 -0.35
CA ASP A 7 9.84 -11.02 -0.46
C ASP A 7 10.65 -9.93 0.30
N ASP A 8 11.96 -10.14 0.44
CA ASP A 8 12.82 -9.22 1.21
C ASP A 8 12.98 -7.85 0.56
N PHE A 9 12.98 -7.80 -0.78
CA PHE A 9 13.05 -6.56 -1.53
C PHE A 9 11.78 -5.72 -1.38
N THR A 10 10.61 -6.34 -1.56
CA THR A 10 9.30 -5.69 -1.40
C THR A 10 9.16 -5.10 0.00
N ASP A 11 9.53 -5.83 1.04
CA ASP A 11 9.51 -5.31 2.41
C ASP A 11 10.50 -4.15 2.62
N LEU A 12 11.69 -4.21 2.02
CA LEU A 12 12.67 -3.12 2.09
C LEU A 12 12.14 -1.85 1.42
N VAL A 13 11.53 -1.99 0.24
CA VAL A 13 10.89 -0.87 -0.47
C VAL A 13 9.78 -0.26 0.39
N MET A 14 8.90 -1.10 0.95
CA MET A 14 7.81 -0.64 1.82
C MET A 14 8.34 0.00 3.10
N HIS A 15 9.44 -0.51 3.67
CA HIS A 15 10.10 0.10 4.81
C HIS A 15 10.55 1.53 4.50
N VAL A 16 11.23 1.75 3.37
CA VAL A 16 11.66 3.11 2.98
C VAL A 16 10.47 4.01 2.68
N LEU A 17 9.51 3.55 1.87
CA LEU A 17 8.34 4.36 1.51
C LEU A 17 7.43 4.69 2.70
N ALA A 18 7.44 3.89 3.77
CA ALA A 18 6.72 4.20 5.00
C ALA A 18 7.33 5.34 5.82
N HIS A 19 8.56 5.78 5.48
CA HIS A 19 9.18 6.98 6.05
C HIS A 19 8.92 8.24 5.22
N VAL A 20 8.55 8.10 3.94
CA VAL A 20 8.33 9.23 3.04
C VAL A 20 6.87 9.66 3.09
N ARG A 21 6.60 10.91 3.50
CA ARG A 21 5.26 11.43 3.79
C ARG A 21 4.30 11.36 2.61
N MET A 22 4.83 11.55 1.38
CA MET A 22 4.16 11.53 0.07
C MET A 22 2.73 12.10 0.06
N GLY A 23 2.49 13.17 -0.70
CA GLY A 23 1.14 13.65 -0.93
C GLY A 23 0.26 12.62 -1.66
N GLY A 24 -1.05 12.58 -1.33
CA GLY A 24 -2.05 11.83 -2.07
C GLY A 24 -2.37 10.42 -1.55
N ALA A 25 -3.25 9.73 -2.27
CA ALA A 25 -3.90 8.52 -1.78
C ALA A 25 -3.05 7.22 -1.93
N GLY A 26 -1.89 7.30 -2.61
CA GLY A 26 -0.86 6.25 -2.65
C GLY A 26 0.22 6.34 -1.55
N ARG A 27 0.03 7.18 -0.52
CA ARG A 27 1.03 7.39 0.54
C ARG A 27 1.19 6.17 1.44
N SER A 28 2.42 5.73 1.69
CA SER A 28 2.72 4.61 2.59
C SER A 28 3.15 5.07 3.99
N PHE A 29 3.34 6.38 4.19
CA PHE A 29 3.77 6.96 5.46
C PHE A 29 2.87 6.58 6.64
N ASP A 30 3.47 6.12 7.73
CA ASP A 30 2.81 5.93 9.02
C ASP A 30 3.74 6.35 10.17
N ALA A 31 3.36 7.40 10.89
CA ALA A 31 4.16 7.92 12.00
C ALA A 31 4.38 6.89 13.13
N ARG A 32 3.43 5.96 13.34
CA ARG A 32 3.58 4.88 14.34
C ARG A 32 4.66 3.90 13.90
N TYR A 33 4.68 3.54 12.62
CA TYR A 33 5.71 2.68 12.06
C TYR A 33 7.09 3.34 12.15
N VAL A 34 7.20 4.61 11.75
CA VAL A 34 8.47 5.36 11.80
C VAL A 34 9.00 5.42 13.24
N ALA A 35 8.14 5.71 14.23
CA ALA A 35 8.53 5.72 15.63
C ALA A 35 9.04 4.34 16.09
N TRP A 36 8.31 3.28 15.75
CA TRP A 36 8.69 1.90 16.09
C TRP A 36 9.99 1.45 15.39
N ALA A 37 10.17 1.81 14.13
CA ALA A 37 11.36 1.45 13.35
C ALA A 37 12.60 2.17 13.88
N ARG A 38 12.48 3.44 14.26
CA ARG A 38 13.58 4.26 14.80
C ARG A 38 14.26 3.65 16.02
N GLU A 39 13.52 2.96 16.89
CA GLU A 39 14.07 2.28 18.07
C GLU A 39 14.93 1.05 17.72
N ARG A 40 14.83 0.55 16.48
CA ARG A 40 15.44 -0.70 16.01
C ARG A 40 16.47 -0.49 14.92
N THR A 41 16.41 0.64 14.22
CA THR A 41 17.38 1.01 13.19
C THR A 41 18.65 1.56 13.86
N PRO A 42 19.85 1.02 13.55
CA PRO A 42 21.08 1.55 14.09
C PRO A 42 21.30 3.01 13.64
N ALA A 43 22.02 3.78 14.45
CA ALA A 43 22.11 5.24 14.28
C ALA A 43 22.63 5.68 12.90
N ARG A 44 23.54 4.90 12.30
CA ARG A 44 24.11 5.21 10.99
C ARG A 44 23.07 5.06 9.87
N GLU A 45 22.39 3.91 9.83
CA GLU A 45 21.34 3.61 8.86
C GLU A 45 20.14 4.55 9.05
N ALA A 46 19.80 4.90 10.30
CA ALA A 46 18.76 5.86 10.61
C ALA A 46 19.09 7.25 10.06
N ARG A 47 20.36 7.69 10.15
CA ARG A 47 20.82 8.95 9.55
C ARG A 47 20.70 8.93 8.02
N TRP A 48 21.18 7.87 7.37
CA TRP A 48 21.07 7.74 5.91
C TRP A 48 19.62 7.78 5.43
N LEU A 49 18.75 7.03 6.10
CA LEU A 49 17.32 7.01 5.79
C LEU A 49 16.70 8.39 6.00
N HIS A 50 17.03 9.08 7.08
CA HIS A 50 16.52 10.43 7.35
C HIS A 50 16.93 11.43 6.27
N GLU A 51 18.22 11.48 5.91
CA GLU A 51 18.75 12.38 4.88
C GLU A 51 18.08 12.11 3.51
N ALA A 52 17.92 10.83 3.14
CA ALA A 52 17.23 10.46 1.92
C ALA A 52 15.74 10.86 1.94
N VAL A 53 15.03 10.56 3.04
CA VAL A 53 13.61 10.90 3.20
C VAL A 53 13.37 12.40 3.10
N GLU A 54 14.26 13.25 3.62
CA GLU A 54 14.14 14.70 3.45
C GLU A 54 14.25 15.17 2.00
N VAL A 55 15.06 14.48 1.18
CA VAL A 55 15.14 14.75 -0.25
C VAL A 55 13.88 14.27 -0.96
N LEU A 56 13.43 13.04 -0.67
CA LEU A 56 12.25 12.45 -1.27
C LEU A 56 10.95 13.19 -0.90
N ASP A 57 10.79 13.59 0.36
CA ASP A 57 9.64 14.38 0.84
C ASP A 57 9.52 15.70 0.08
N ARG A 58 10.65 16.41 -0.12
CA ARG A 58 10.67 17.66 -0.89
C ARG A 58 10.37 17.43 -2.37
N ALA A 59 10.96 16.39 -2.96
CA ALA A 59 10.76 16.08 -4.37
C ALA A 59 9.31 15.63 -4.68
N TRP A 60 8.65 14.97 -3.72
CA TRP A 60 7.31 14.39 -3.90
C TRP A 60 6.22 15.10 -3.09
N GLU A 61 6.47 16.33 -2.63
CA GLU A 61 5.56 17.10 -1.76
C GLU A 61 4.13 17.13 -2.32
N HIS A 62 3.99 17.38 -3.62
CA HIS A 62 2.68 17.46 -4.28
C HIS A 62 2.26 16.14 -4.93
N ARG A 63 3.20 15.41 -5.54
CA ARG A 63 2.91 14.16 -6.24
C ARG A 63 4.18 13.34 -6.48
N ALA A 64 4.20 12.11 -5.98
CA ALA A 64 5.22 11.13 -6.37
C ALA A 64 5.01 10.68 -7.83
N PRO A 65 6.08 10.41 -8.59
CA PRO A 65 5.99 9.76 -9.90
C PRO A 65 5.25 8.43 -9.78
N ALA A 66 4.36 8.13 -10.74
CA ALA A 66 3.56 6.89 -10.71
C ALA A 66 4.43 5.63 -10.61
N VAL A 67 5.62 5.66 -11.20
CA VAL A 67 6.61 4.57 -11.17
C VAL A 67 7.08 4.20 -9.76
N VAL A 68 7.02 5.12 -8.78
CA VAL A 68 7.39 4.83 -7.38
C VAL A 68 6.48 3.77 -6.77
N HIS A 69 5.20 3.74 -7.14
CA HIS A 69 4.26 2.73 -6.65
C HIS A 69 4.52 1.35 -7.28
N GLY A 70 5.17 1.29 -8.45
CA GLY A 70 5.63 0.04 -9.06
C GLY A 70 6.94 -0.48 -8.49
N TRP A 71 7.68 0.30 -7.70
CA TRP A 71 9.04 -0.03 -7.27
C TRP A 71 9.24 -1.41 -6.64
N PRO A 72 8.30 -1.96 -5.84
CA PRO A 72 8.38 -3.33 -5.35
C PRO A 72 8.44 -4.41 -6.45
N GLU A 73 8.04 -4.09 -7.68
CA GLU A 73 8.10 -4.96 -8.85
C GLU A 73 9.44 -4.96 -9.59
N LEU A 74 10.30 -3.97 -9.31
CA LEU A 74 11.50 -3.75 -10.11
C LEU A 74 12.49 -4.93 -9.99
N LEU A 75 12.71 -5.45 -8.79
CA LEU A 75 13.67 -6.51 -8.51
C LEU A 75 13.01 -7.69 -7.80
N GLY A 76 13.61 -8.87 -7.92
CA GLY A 76 13.12 -10.10 -7.29
C GLY A 76 13.52 -10.25 -5.83
N SER A 77 14.66 -9.66 -5.44
CA SER A 77 15.26 -9.85 -4.13
C SER A 77 16.27 -8.76 -3.77
N VAL A 78 16.64 -8.70 -2.49
CA VAL A 78 17.77 -7.87 -2.04
C VAL A 78 19.10 -8.32 -2.65
N ALA A 79 19.24 -9.60 -3.03
CA ALA A 79 20.42 -10.08 -3.74
C ALA A 79 20.54 -9.45 -5.14
N ASP A 80 19.43 -9.34 -5.87
CA ASP A 80 19.39 -8.68 -7.18
C ASP A 80 19.72 -7.19 -7.05
N LEU A 81 19.19 -6.53 -6.01
CA LEU A 81 19.52 -5.14 -5.68
C LEU A 81 21.02 -4.95 -5.43
N ARG A 82 21.64 -5.87 -4.70
CA ARG A 82 23.09 -5.83 -4.43
C ARG A 82 23.92 -6.06 -5.69
N ALA A 83 23.47 -6.91 -6.61
CA ALA A 83 24.14 -7.11 -7.89
C ALA A 83 24.08 -5.86 -8.79
N ALA A 84 23.06 -5.02 -8.61
CA ALA A 84 22.86 -3.74 -9.30
C ALA A 84 23.45 -2.53 -8.57
N ALA A 85 23.98 -2.69 -7.36
CA ALA A 85 24.25 -1.59 -6.41
C ALA A 85 25.16 -0.45 -6.90
N THR A 86 26.05 -0.72 -7.85
CA THR A 86 27.02 0.26 -8.37
C THR A 86 26.63 0.85 -9.72
N GLN A 87 25.47 0.48 -10.25
CA GLN A 87 24.99 0.94 -11.56
C GLN A 87 23.93 2.02 -11.35
N ALA A 88 23.96 3.06 -12.19
CA ALA A 88 22.85 4.00 -12.25
C ALA A 88 21.60 3.31 -12.82
N LEU A 89 20.39 3.79 -12.49
CA LEU A 89 19.15 3.23 -13.04
C LEU A 89 19.14 3.27 -14.57
N ALA A 90 19.76 4.29 -15.16
CA ALA A 90 19.92 4.44 -16.61
C ALA A 90 20.79 3.35 -17.26
N GLU A 91 21.64 2.69 -16.50
CA GLU A 91 22.60 1.68 -16.99
C GLU A 91 22.10 0.25 -16.79
N LEU A 92 21.08 0.06 -15.94
CA LEU A 92 20.46 -1.25 -15.73
C LEU A 92 19.85 -1.78 -17.03
N ARG A 93 20.09 -3.07 -17.29
CA ARG A 93 19.51 -3.79 -18.43
C ARG A 93 18.23 -4.49 -18.03
N ALA A 94 17.35 -4.70 -19.00
CA ALA A 94 16.11 -5.46 -18.84
C ALA A 94 16.34 -6.86 -18.23
N SER A 95 17.47 -7.51 -18.52
CA SER A 95 17.82 -8.83 -17.99
C SER A 95 18.26 -8.83 -16.52
N GLN A 96 18.47 -7.66 -15.90
CA GLN A 96 18.90 -7.51 -14.50
C GLN A 96 17.73 -7.23 -13.56
N VAL A 97 16.53 -7.02 -14.09
CA VAL A 97 15.33 -6.64 -13.35
C VAL A 97 14.22 -7.69 -13.54
N ARG A 98 13.29 -7.73 -12.59
CA ARG A 98 12.09 -8.57 -12.67
C ARG A 98 11.08 -7.98 -13.64
N ASP A 99 10.89 -6.67 -13.61
CA ASP A 99 9.96 -5.95 -14.49
C ASP A 99 10.73 -4.99 -15.42
N ALA A 100 10.98 -5.45 -16.65
CA ALA A 100 11.64 -4.66 -17.68
C ALA A 100 10.80 -3.48 -18.17
N SER A 101 9.46 -3.60 -18.13
CA SER A 101 8.55 -2.51 -18.55
C SER A 101 8.57 -1.36 -17.54
N LEU A 102 8.61 -1.70 -16.24
CA LEU A 102 8.80 -0.72 -15.18
C LEU A 102 10.17 -0.04 -15.28
N LEU A 103 11.24 -0.81 -15.49
CA LEU A 103 12.57 -0.23 -15.70
C LEU A 103 12.58 0.73 -16.90
N ALA A 104 11.99 0.34 -18.02
CA ALA A 104 11.88 1.21 -19.20
C ALA A 104 11.07 2.49 -18.89
N ALA A 105 10.06 2.41 -18.03
CA ALA A 105 9.30 3.58 -17.58
C ALA A 105 10.15 4.52 -16.71
N VAL A 106 10.94 3.97 -15.79
CA VAL A 106 11.90 4.72 -14.98
C VAL A 106 12.97 5.40 -15.85
N GLN A 107 13.50 4.69 -16.85
CA GLN A 107 14.55 5.19 -17.74
C GLN A 107 14.06 6.24 -18.75
N ARG A 108 12.78 6.23 -19.12
CA ARG A 108 12.19 7.22 -20.04
C ARG A 108 12.08 8.61 -19.43
N GLU A 109 11.91 8.68 -18.12
CA GLU A 109 11.88 9.94 -17.36
C GLU A 109 12.91 9.88 -16.22
N PRO A 110 14.22 10.03 -16.52
CA PRO A 110 15.26 10.02 -15.50
C PRO A 110 15.01 11.12 -14.47
N ARG A 111 15.02 10.72 -13.20
CA ARG A 111 14.68 11.57 -12.06
C ARG A 111 15.68 11.32 -10.94
N ALA A 112 16.33 12.39 -10.47
CA ALA A 112 17.37 12.28 -9.45
C ALA A 112 16.83 11.67 -8.14
N GLU A 113 15.58 11.95 -7.81
CA GLU A 113 14.91 11.40 -6.64
C GLU A 113 14.65 9.88 -6.73
N LEU A 114 14.56 9.31 -7.94
CA LEU A 114 14.50 7.85 -8.11
C LEU A 114 15.87 7.20 -7.88
N GLU A 115 16.96 7.85 -8.29
CA GLU A 115 18.33 7.42 -7.95
C GLU A 115 18.57 7.48 -6.44
N VAL A 116 18.07 8.52 -5.76
CA VAL A 116 18.13 8.63 -4.29
C VAL A 116 17.38 7.47 -3.64
N LEU A 117 16.17 7.13 -4.11
CA LEU A 117 15.44 5.96 -3.62
C LEU A 117 16.26 4.68 -3.84
N HIS A 118 16.80 4.46 -5.05
CA HIS A 118 17.60 3.28 -5.37
C HIS A 118 18.83 3.15 -4.45
N ALA A 119 19.62 4.21 -4.34
CA ALA A 119 20.81 4.26 -3.48
C ALA A 119 20.46 4.03 -2.00
N THR A 120 19.33 4.56 -1.54
CA THR A 120 18.87 4.35 -0.15
C THR A 120 18.56 2.88 0.11
N LEU A 121 17.88 2.20 -0.82
CA LEU A 121 17.61 0.76 -0.70
C LEU A 121 18.92 -0.03 -0.67
N VAL A 122 19.88 0.30 -1.54
CA VAL A 122 21.21 -0.34 -1.59
C VAL A 122 21.95 -0.16 -0.26
N LEU A 123 21.95 1.05 0.31
CA LEU A 123 22.63 1.36 1.56
C LEU A 123 22.00 0.65 2.78
N LEU A 124 20.68 0.50 2.79
CA LEU A 124 19.96 -0.14 3.91
C LEU A 124 19.93 -1.66 3.83
N ALA A 125 20.01 -2.24 2.63
CA ALA A 125 19.93 -3.68 2.39
C ALA A 125 20.82 -4.54 3.31
N PRO A 126 22.11 -4.20 3.55
CA PRO A 126 22.99 -5.02 4.40
C PRO A 126 22.52 -5.17 5.84
N TRP A 127 21.90 -4.13 6.41
CA TRP A 127 21.33 -4.19 7.76
C TRP A 127 19.92 -4.77 7.74
N PHE A 128 19.11 -4.34 6.77
CA PHE A 128 17.70 -4.70 6.72
C PHE A 128 17.48 -6.19 6.53
N GLN A 129 18.26 -6.84 5.67
CA GLN A 129 18.07 -8.26 5.35
C GLN A 129 18.18 -9.19 6.58
N PRO A 130 19.25 -9.16 7.41
CA PRO A 130 19.31 -9.97 8.62
C PRO A 130 18.24 -9.57 9.64
N TRP A 131 18.02 -8.26 9.85
CA TRP A 131 16.97 -7.79 10.75
C TRP A 131 15.58 -8.31 10.35
N ARG A 132 15.27 -8.28 9.05
CA ARG A 132 14.03 -8.82 8.50
C ARG A 132 13.94 -10.31 8.76
N ALA A 133 14.98 -11.07 8.43
CA ALA A 133 14.99 -12.52 8.59
C ALA A 133 14.76 -12.95 10.04
N GLU A 134 15.37 -12.25 11.00
CA GLU A 134 15.30 -12.60 12.42
C GLU A 134 14.07 -12.04 13.13
N ALA A 135 13.71 -10.78 12.85
CA ALA A 135 12.67 -10.07 13.60
C ALA A 135 11.33 -9.96 12.86
N VAL A 136 11.33 -9.81 11.54
CA VAL A 136 10.10 -9.48 10.80
C VAL A 136 9.46 -10.72 10.18
N ALA A 137 10.24 -11.50 9.41
CA ALA A 137 9.73 -12.62 8.65
C ALA A 137 9.00 -13.67 9.51
N PRO A 138 9.50 -14.10 10.69
CA PRO A 138 8.76 -15.05 11.53
C PRO A 138 7.40 -14.50 11.99
N ARG A 139 7.35 -13.20 12.29
CA ARG A 139 6.10 -12.53 12.71
C ARG A 139 5.13 -12.35 11.55
N LEU A 140 5.63 -12.07 10.34
CA LEU A 140 4.80 -12.06 9.12
C LEU A 140 4.19 -13.43 8.84
N HIS A 141 4.95 -14.51 8.97
CA HIS A 141 4.42 -15.87 8.78
C HIS A 141 3.34 -16.20 9.82
N ALA A 142 3.58 -15.87 11.09
CA ALA A 142 2.57 -16.04 12.14
C ALA A 142 1.32 -15.16 11.90
N ALA A 143 1.50 -13.93 11.40
CA ALA A 143 0.39 -13.07 11.01
C ALA A 143 -0.40 -13.67 9.84
N ALA A 144 0.27 -14.22 8.83
CA ALA A 144 -0.37 -14.85 7.68
C ALA A 144 -1.30 -15.99 8.12
N GLN A 145 -0.86 -16.85 9.03
CA GLN A 145 -1.69 -17.92 9.58
C GLN A 145 -2.98 -17.40 10.24
N ARG A 146 -2.92 -16.25 10.92
CA ARG A 146 -4.09 -15.63 11.57
C ARG A 146 -5.01 -14.89 10.59
N VAL A 147 -4.47 -14.40 9.48
CA VAL A 147 -5.22 -13.65 8.45
C VAL A 147 -5.91 -14.61 7.47
N ALA A 148 -5.29 -15.75 7.15
CA ALA A 148 -5.75 -16.67 6.11
C ALA A 148 -7.26 -17.04 6.20
N PRO A 149 -7.84 -17.36 7.37
CA PRO A 149 -9.28 -17.68 7.46
C PRO A 149 -10.20 -16.51 7.05
N TRP A 150 -9.76 -15.27 7.31
CA TRP A 150 -10.54 -14.07 6.97
C TRP A 150 -10.47 -13.73 5.49
N LEU A 151 -9.39 -14.14 4.84
CA LEU A 151 -9.24 -14.03 3.40
C LEU A 151 -10.13 -15.04 2.66
N ASP A 152 -10.28 -16.26 3.19
CA ASP A 152 -11.24 -17.23 2.67
C ASP A 152 -12.70 -16.73 2.85
N GLU A 153 -13.01 -16.07 3.96
CA GLU A 153 -14.30 -15.39 4.18
C GLU A 153 -14.49 -14.23 3.19
N ALA A 154 -13.48 -13.38 3.01
CA ALA A 154 -13.53 -12.25 2.07
C ALA A 154 -13.80 -12.70 0.63
N ALA A 155 -13.20 -13.82 0.20
CA ALA A 155 -13.42 -14.39 -1.13
C ALA A 155 -14.87 -14.84 -1.37
N ARG A 156 -15.66 -15.11 -0.33
CA ARG A 156 -17.11 -15.39 -0.49
C ARG A 156 -17.89 -14.16 -0.93
N TRP A 157 -17.44 -12.98 -0.51
CA TRP A 157 -18.07 -11.69 -0.80
C TRP A 157 -17.47 -11.00 -2.03
N LEU A 158 -16.22 -11.33 -2.37
CA LEU A 158 -15.52 -10.88 -3.57
C LEU A 158 -14.81 -12.08 -4.22
N PRO A 159 -15.51 -12.87 -5.06
CA PRO A 159 -14.96 -14.11 -5.63
C PRO A 159 -13.67 -13.94 -6.42
N THR A 160 -13.49 -12.80 -7.10
CA THR A 160 -12.27 -12.47 -7.85
C THR A 160 -11.03 -12.38 -6.96
N LEU A 161 -11.19 -12.11 -5.66
CA LEU A 161 -10.09 -12.14 -4.70
C LEU A 161 -9.47 -13.54 -4.61
N ALA A 162 -10.24 -14.62 -4.81
CA ALA A 162 -9.74 -16.00 -4.74
C ALA A 162 -8.61 -16.30 -5.74
N GLU A 163 -8.59 -15.55 -6.85
CA GLU A 163 -7.59 -15.66 -7.92
C GLU A 163 -6.40 -14.72 -7.70
N ALA A 164 -6.53 -13.75 -6.78
CA ALA A 164 -5.50 -12.78 -6.49
C ALA A 164 -4.37 -13.37 -5.65
N ARG A 165 -3.14 -13.02 -5.98
CA ARG A 165 -1.98 -13.27 -5.12
C ARG A 165 -1.94 -12.21 -4.02
N VAL A 166 -2.38 -12.57 -2.82
CA VAL A 166 -2.35 -11.66 -1.65
C VAL A 166 -1.08 -11.87 -0.83
N GLU A 167 -0.39 -10.77 -0.50
CA GLU A 167 0.84 -10.78 0.31
C GLU A 167 0.72 -9.85 1.52
N LEU A 168 1.33 -10.25 2.65
CA LEU A 168 1.44 -9.39 3.84
C LEU A 168 2.77 -8.65 3.87
N ALA A 169 2.72 -7.32 4.01
CA ALA A 169 3.88 -6.45 4.21
C ALA A 169 3.90 -5.86 5.63
N TRP A 170 5.08 -5.80 6.24
CA TRP A 170 5.20 -5.38 7.64
C TRP A 170 4.94 -3.88 7.85
N ALA A 171 5.37 -3.04 6.90
CA ALA A 171 5.41 -1.58 7.05
C ALA A 171 4.09 -0.87 6.69
N LEU A 172 3.14 -1.54 6.02
CA LEU A 172 1.97 -0.87 5.44
C LEU A 172 0.86 -0.53 6.46
N GLY A 173 0.76 -1.26 7.58
CA GLY A 173 -0.28 -1.03 8.58
C GLY A 173 -1.70 -1.13 8.03
N GLU A 174 -2.50 -0.07 8.16
CA GLU A 174 -3.90 0.00 7.67
C GLU A 174 -4.01 0.28 6.16
N ARG A 175 -2.99 -0.05 5.36
CA ARG A 175 -2.90 0.29 3.94
C ARG A 175 -2.69 -0.96 3.09
N GLY A 176 -3.16 -0.90 1.85
CA GLY A 176 -2.88 -1.90 0.82
C GLY A 176 -2.29 -1.26 -0.43
N ARG A 177 -1.79 -2.09 -1.34
CA ARG A 177 -1.33 -1.72 -2.68
C ARG A 177 -1.64 -2.82 -3.67
N VAL A 178 -2.21 -2.43 -4.78
CA VAL A 178 -2.25 -3.24 -6.00
C VAL A 178 -0.96 -3.06 -6.80
N HIS A 179 -0.41 -4.19 -7.22
CA HIS A 179 0.56 -4.28 -8.31
C HIS A 179 -0.01 -5.18 -9.41
N ALA A 180 0.58 -5.15 -10.61
CA ALA A 180 0.02 -5.80 -11.80
C ALA A 180 -0.37 -7.28 -11.62
N ALA A 181 0.29 -8.02 -10.72
CA ALA A 181 0.02 -9.43 -10.46
C ALA A 181 -0.24 -9.79 -8.98
N ARG A 182 -0.30 -8.80 -8.08
CA ARG A 182 -0.42 -9.07 -6.62
C ARG A 182 -1.06 -7.93 -5.85
N VAL A 183 -1.70 -8.29 -4.74
CA VAL A 183 -2.29 -7.39 -3.76
C VAL A 183 -1.45 -7.47 -2.48
N VAL A 184 -0.80 -6.38 -2.10
CA VAL A 184 0.08 -6.31 -0.92
C VAL A 184 -0.63 -5.50 0.16
N VAL A 185 -0.90 -6.11 1.32
CA VAL A 185 -1.62 -5.46 2.42
C VAL A 185 -0.81 -5.45 3.71
N GLY A 186 -1.05 -4.47 4.57
CA GLY A 186 -0.34 -4.39 5.84
C GLY A 186 -0.66 -5.53 6.80
N ALA A 187 0.38 -6.00 7.48
CA ALA A 187 0.28 -7.09 8.44
C ALA A 187 -0.14 -6.62 9.84
N PRO A 188 -0.91 -7.42 10.58
CA PRO A 188 -1.08 -7.28 12.03
C PRO A 188 0.26 -7.35 12.76
N ALA A 189 0.62 -6.28 13.45
CA ALA A 189 1.92 -6.14 14.09
C ALA A 189 1.84 -5.46 15.47
N PRO A 190 2.83 -5.67 16.35
CA PRO A 190 2.86 -5.02 17.67
C PRO A 190 2.82 -3.49 17.62
N TRP A 191 3.28 -2.88 16.52
CA TRP A 191 3.37 -1.43 16.38
C TRP A 191 2.06 -0.77 15.94
N ASN A 192 1.12 -1.52 15.34
CA ASN A 192 -0.13 -0.98 14.81
C ASN A 192 -1.38 -1.46 15.57
N GLY A 193 -1.29 -2.54 16.35
CA GLY A 193 -2.46 -3.11 17.03
C GLY A 193 -3.58 -3.55 16.07
N LEU A 194 -3.24 -3.80 14.80
CA LEU A 194 -4.20 -4.04 13.75
C LEU A 194 -4.89 -5.40 13.95
N ASP A 195 -6.21 -5.41 13.82
CA ASP A 195 -7.03 -6.62 13.88
C ASP A 195 -6.72 -7.54 12.69
N ALA A 196 -6.67 -8.86 12.93
CA ALA A 196 -6.37 -9.86 11.90
C ALA A 196 -7.39 -9.91 10.74
N ARG A 197 -8.57 -9.30 10.91
CA ARG A 197 -9.60 -9.15 9.88
C ARG A 197 -9.35 -7.98 8.94
N VAL A 198 -8.63 -6.94 9.37
CA VAL A 198 -8.43 -5.73 8.55
C VAL A 198 -7.67 -6.04 7.25
N PRO A 199 -6.60 -6.87 7.22
CA PRO A 199 -5.93 -7.21 5.98
C PRO A 199 -6.85 -7.84 4.93
N ALA A 200 -7.89 -8.59 5.34
CA ALA A 200 -8.86 -9.14 4.41
C ALA A 200 -9.75 -8.05 3.79
N VAL A 201 -10.20 -7.07 4.58
CA VAL A 201 -10.91 -5.89 4.09
C VAL A 201 -10.04 -5.07 3.13
N LEU A 202 -8.77 -4.84 3.49
CA LEU A 202 -7.81 -4.16 2.63
C LEU A 202 -7.63 -4.91 1.31
N ALA A 203 -7.48 -6.24 1.36
CA ALA A 203 -7.30 -7.03 0.15
C ALA A 203 -8.52 -6.97 -0.78
N MET A 204 -9.74 -6.97 -0.22
CA MET A 204 -10.97 -6.74 -1.00
C MET A 204 -11.00 -5.35 -1.64
N HIS A 205 -10.62 -4.31 -0.90
CA HIS A 205 -10.56 -2.93 -1.43
C HIS A 205 -9.57 -2.82 -2.58
N GLU A 206 -8.33 -3.25 -2.35
CA GLU A 206 -7.28 -3.21 -3.36
C GLU A 206 -7.67 -4.05 -4.59
N GLN A 207 -8.26 -5.23 -4.41
CA GLN A 207 -8.75 -6.03 -5.55
C GLN A 207 -9.78 -5.26 -6.39
N LEU A 208 -10.71 -4.55 -5.76
CA LEU A 208 -11.67 -3.70 -6.50
C LEU A 208 -11.00 -2.50 -7.17
N VAL A 209 -9.97 -1.90 -6.56
CA VAL A 209 -9.15 -0.87 -7.23
C VAL A 209 -8.49 -1.44 -8.48
N SER A 210 -7.99 -2.69 -8.43
CA SER A 210 -7.35 -3.35 -9.58
C SER A 210 -8.31 -3.63 -10.73
N GLU A 211 -9.57 -3.92 -10.43
CA GLU A 211 -10.62 -4.25 -11.40
C GLU A 211 -11.29 -3.01 -12.00
N SER A 212 -11.18 -1.86 -11.34
CA SER A 212 -11.81 -0.63 -11.78
C SER A 212 -11.29 -0.19 -13.15
N THR A 213 -12.22 0.07 -14.06
CA THR A 213 -11.93 0.62 -15.39
C THR A 213 -11.95 2.15 -15.42
N GLN A 214 -12.14 2.80 -14.28
CA GLN A 214 -12.26 4.27 -14.21
C GLN A 214 -10.95 4.96 -14.57
N PRO A 215 -11.01 6.08 -15.32
CA PRO A 215 -9.84 6.87 -15.61
C PRO A 215 -9.39 7.65 -14.36
N GLY A 216 -8.20 7.32 -13.88
CA GLY A 216 -7.52 8.06 -12.82
C GLY A 216 -7.79 7.53 -11.41
N TYR A 217 -6.75 7.63 -10.58
CA TYR A 217 -6.69 6.99 -9.27
C TYR A 217 -7.86 7.33 -8.33
N ALA A 218 -8.24 8.61 -8.23
CA ALA A 218 -9.34 9.02 -7.35
C ALA A 218 -10.71 8.42 -7.78
N ALA A 219 -10.91 8.18 -9.08
CA ALA A 219 -12.12 7.57 -9.58
C ALA A 219 -12.13 6.05 -9.30
N MET A 220 -10.97 5.40 -9.46
CA MET A 220 -10.79 3.98 -9.14
C MET A 220 -11.00 3.70 -7.65
N GLU A 221 -10.37 4.51 -6.78
CA GLU A 221 -10.55 4.45 -5.33
C GLU A 221 -12.01 4.67 -4.93
N TRP A 222 -12.69 5.64 -5.54
CA TRP A 222 -14.10 5.89 -5.26
C TRP A 222 -14.99 4.71 -5.66
N GLU A 223 -14.77 4.11 -6.83
CA GLU A 223 -15.48 2.92 -7.26
C GLU A 223 -15.23 1.75 -6.30
N ALA A 224 -13.99 1.54 -5.86
CA ALA A 224 -13.67 0.49 -4.89
C ALA A 224 -14.34 0.72 -3.53
N LEU A 225 -14.27 1.94 -2.99
CA LEU A 225 -14.89 2.30 -1.70
C LEU A 225 -16.41 2.10 -1.72
N THR A 226 -17.08 2.63 -2.75
CA THR A 226 -18.54 2.50 -2.89
C THR A 226 -18.96 1.06 -3.21
N GLY A 227 -18.20 0.36 -4.05
CA GLY A 227 -18.43 -1.04 -4.42
C GLY A 227 -18.25 -2.00 -3.25
N LEU A 228 -17.25 -1.77 -2.38
CA LEU A 228 -17.04 -2.58 -1.18
C LEU A 228 -18.11 -2.28 -0.12
N ALA A 229 -18.46 -1.00 0.07
CA ALA A 229 -19.53 -0.60 0.97
C ALA A 229 -20.88 -1.22 0.57
N ALA A 230 -21.24 -1.23 -0.71
CA ALA A 230 -22.46 -1.86 -1.20
C ALA A 230 -22.51 -3.38 -0.94
N ARG A 231 -21.35 -4.06 -0.89
CA ARG A 231 -21.27 -5.50 -0.61
C ARG A 231 -21.35 -5.82 0.88
N LEU A 232 -20.71 -5.01 1.73
CA LEU A 232 -20.53 -5.32 3.15
C LEU A 232 -21.52 -4.59 4.08
N HIS A 233 -22.15 -3.49 3.64
CA HIS A 233 -23.09 -2.78 4.48
C HIS A 233 -24.37 -3.61 4.71
N GLY A 234 -24.65 -3.96 5.95
CA GLY A 234 -25.79 -4.81 6.32
C GLY A 234 -25.59 -6.31 6.06
N ALA A 235 -24.42 -6.71 5.56
CA ALA A 235 -24.06 -8.12 5.38
C ALA A 235 -23.87 -8.81 6.74
N ASP A 236 -24.37 -10.05 6.86
CA ASP A 236 -24.13 -10.91 8.03
C ASP A 236 -22.75 -11.57 7.94
N THR A 237 -21.72 -10.76 8.17
CA THR A 237 -20.33 -11.23 8.18
C THR A 237 -19.51 -10.48 9.23
N PRO A 238 -18.55 -11.13 9.91
CA PRO A 238 -17.63 -10.46 10.83
C PRO A 238 -16.78 -9.36 10.18
N LEU A 239 -16.67 -9.33 8.85
CA LEU A 239 -15.90 -8.32 8.11
C LEU A 239 -16.64 -6.98 7.98
N ALA A 240 -17.97 -6.97 8.00
CA ALA A 240 -18.78 -5.76 7.86
C ALA A 240 -18.47 -4.68 8.93
N PRO A 241 -18.47 -4.99 10.26
CA PRO A 241 -18.12 -4.00 11.27
C PRO A 241 -16.65 -3.59 11.23
N VAL A 242 -15.75 -4.45 10.71
CA VAL A 242 -14.33 -4.12 10.54
C VAL A 242 -14.15 -3.11 9.40
N HIS A 243 -14.82 -3.35 8.28
CA HIS A 243 -14.87 -2.44 7.13
C HIS A 243 -15.44 -1.07 7.51
N ALA A 244 -16.52 -1.03 8.28
CA ALA A 244 -17.09 0.25 8.75
C ALA A 244 -16.09 1.06 9.59
N ARG A 245 -15.39 0.42 10.54
CA ARG A 245 -14.36 1.09 11.35
C ARG A 245 -13.17 1.56 10.52
N TRP A 246 -12.76 0.77 9.53
CA TRP A 246 -11.70 1.17 8.61
C TRP A 246 -12.12 2.39 7.77
N LEU A 247 -13.31 2.41 7.18
CA LEU A 247 -13.83 3.58 6.47
C LEU A 247 -13.91 4.84 7.35
N ALA A 248 -14.24 4.69 8.63
CA ALA A 248 -14.25 5.78 9.59
C ALA A 248 -12.84 6.34 9.88
N SER A 249 -11.78 5.53 9.75
CA SER A 249 -10.39 5.96 9.96
C SER A 249 -9.77 6.66 8.75
N LEU A 250 -10.29 6.42 7.54
CA LEU A 250 -9.76 7.01 6.31
C LEU A 250 -9.90 8.53 6.26
N GLU A 251 -8.94 9.19 5.61
CA GLU A 251 -9.09 10.60 5.23
C GLU A 251 -9.65 10.71 3.81
N LEU A 252 -10.98 10.86 3.72
CA LEU A 252 -11.72 10.82 2.46
C LEU A 252 -11.78 12.17 1.74
N ARG A 253 -11.41 13.29 2.36
CA ARG A 253 -11.53 14.63 1.77
C ARG A 253 -10.92 14.74 0.37
N PRO A 254 -9.69 14.27 0.10
CA PRO A 254 -9.11 14.40 -1.24
C PRO A 254 -9.94 13.70 -2.32
N ILE A 255 -10.48 12.52 -2.01
CA ILE A 255 -11.29 11.74 -2.95
C ILE A 255 -12.68 12.39 -3.09
N ALA A 256 -13.31 12.74 -1.97
CA ALA A 256 -14.64 13.36 -1.96
C ALA A 256 -14.65 14.73 -2.68
N ASP A 257 -13.64 15.56 -2.47
CA ASP A 257 -13.46 16.85 -3.17
C ASP A 257 -13.33 16.63 -4.68
N ALA A 258 -12.52 15.65 -5.10
CA ALA A 258 -12.34 15.32 -6.52
C ALA A 258 -13.62 14.76 -7.16
N ARG A 259 -14.50 14.09 -6.41
CA ARG A 259 -15.81 13.61 -6.91
C ARG A 259 -16.85 14.71 -6.96
N ARG A 260 -16.85 15.61 -6.00
CA ARG A 260 -17.67 16.82 -6.03
C ARG A 260 -17.32 17.73 -7.20
N GLN A 261 -16.02 17.93 -7.46
CA GLN A 261 -15.55 18.77 -8.57
C GLN A 261 -15.98 18.25 -9.94
N CYS A 262 -16.11 16.93 -10.13
CA CYS A 262 -16.59 16.35 -11.38
C CYS A 262 -18.11 16.08 -11.40
N GLY A 263 -18.86 16.58 -10.41
CA GLY A 263 -20.31 16.43 -10.34
C GLY A 263 -20.83 15.03 -9.94
N ALA A 264 -19.94 14.11 -9.55
CA ALA A 264 -20.29 12.75 -9.14
C ALA A 264 -20.75 12.65 -7.67
N LEU A 265 -20.65 13.74 -6.91
CA LEU A 265 -21.05 13.83 -5.51
C LEU A 265 -21.71 15.18 -5.25
N GLY A 266 -22.94 15.19 -4.75
CA GLY A 266 -23.67 16.42 -4.42
C GLY A 266 -23.09 17.12 -3.18
N PRO A 267 -23.35 18.44 -2.98
CA PRO A 267 -22.82 19.19 -1.84
C PRO A 267 -23.21 18.61 -0.47
N LEU A 268 -24.44 18.13 -0.32
CA LEU A 268 -24.93 17.56 0.93
C LEU A 268 -24.29 16.19 1.23
N GLU A 269 -24.14 15.35 0.21
CA GLU A 269 -23.50 14.04 0.34
C GLU A 269 -22.02 14.19 0.68
N HIS A 270 -21.35 15.14 0.01
CA HIS A 270 -19.98 15.54 0.29
C HIS A 270 -19.80 15.96 1.75
N GLN A 271 -20.64 16.87 2.25
CA GLN A 271 -20.57 17.32 3.63
C GLN A 271 -20.78 16.17 4.62
N ARG A 272 -21.83 15.37 4.42
CA ARG A 272 -22.16 14.23 5.29
C ARG A 272 -21.03 13.21 5.36
N LEU A 273 -20.38 12.90 4.24
CA LEU A 273 -19.29 11.93 4.19
C LEU A 273 -18.05 12.40 4.99
N LEU A 274 -17.83 13.71 5.07
CA LEU A 274 -16.72 14.29 5.80
C LEU A 274 -16.99 14.46 7.30
N GLU A 275 -18.23 14.74 7.68
CA GLU A 275 -18.64 15.00 9.07
C GLU A 275 -19.02 13.73 9.84
N ASP A 276 -19.82 12.85 9.24
CA ASP A 276 -20.33 11.63 9.87
C ASP A 276 -19.45 10.43 9.50
N ARG A 277 -18.35 10.27 10.25
CA ARG A 277 -17.38 9.20 10.02
C ARG A 277 -17.95 7.80 10.26
N ASP A 278 -18.80 7.65 11.26
CA ASP A 278 -19.36 6.35 11.65
C ASP A 278 -20.44 5.88 10.66
N GLY A 279 -21.18 6.81 10.04
CA GLY A 279 -22.17 6.52 9.01
C GLY A 279 -21.61 6.28 7.60
N ARG A 280 -20.29 6.45 7.36
CA ARG A 280 -19.68 6.39 6.02
C ARG A 280 -20.00 5.11 5.25
N ALA A 281 -20.03 3.96 5.91
CA ALA A 281 -20.32 2.69 5.24
C ALA A 281 -21.72 2.70 4.59
N GLY A 282 -22.75 3.18 5.31
CA GLY A 282 -24.10 3.27 4.76
C GLY A 282 -24.22 4.34 3.68
N GLN A 283 -23.55 5.49 3.87
CA GLN A 283 -23.55 6.58 2.90
C GLN A 283 -22.90 6.16 1.57
N LEU A 284 -21.72 5.52 1.61
CA LEU A 284 -21.03 5.03 0.41
C LEU A 284 -21.80 3.91 -0.29
N ALA A 285 -22.45 3.02 0.47
CA ALA A 285 -23.31 1.99 -0.10
C ALA A 285 -24.50 2.59 -0.86
N ALA A 286 -25.16 3.60 -0.29
CA ALA A 286 -26.28 4.29 -0.93
C ALA A 286 -25.88 4.99 -2.25
N LEU A 287 -24.67 5.57 -2.29
CA LEU A 287 -24.14 6.25 -3.49
C LEU A 287 -23.91 5.29 -4.67
N ARG A 288 -23.65 4.00 -4.43
CA ARG A 288 -23.55 3.01 -5.52
C ARG A 288 -24.90 2.61 -6.07
N SER A 289 -25.93 2.56 -5.22
CA SER A 289 -27.29 2.16 -5.62
C SER A 289 -28.05 3.24 -6.40
N GLY A 290 -27.58 4.49 -6.35
CA GLY A 290 -28.17 5.63 -7.06
C GLY A 290 -27.50 5.98 -8.39
N ALA A 291 -26.42 5.28 -8.77
CA ALA A 291 -25.69 5.45 -10.03
C ALA A 291 -26.07 4.38 -11.05
#